data_AF-A0A7Y1GFI1-F1
#
_entry.id   AF-A0A7Y1GFI1-F1
#
_cell.length_a   1.000
_cell.length_b   1.000
_cell.length_c   1.000
_cell.angle_alpha   90.00
_cell.angle_beta   90.00
_cell.angle_gamma   90.00
#
_symmetry.space_group_name_H-M   'P 1'
#
loop_
_entity.id
_entity.type
_entity.pdbx_description
1 polymer ?
#
loop_
_entity_poly.entity_id
_entity_poly.type
_entity_poly.pdbx_seq_one_letter_code
_entity_poly.pdbx_strand_id
1 'polypeptide(L)'
;MQAITGGASVLLLGLDFGSTTSSALIAQASLSSHCITGRMALNEPRVLFRGEPVFTPFKDQVIDEAAIRALIETWLEQAGVSPQQLFSGGVIITGLAARRHNAQALAQLVGQLIGNALITRADDGGLESWLAFMGSCSALSRFHARQPILNLDIGGGTTNAAWGLDGNVLASGCHFIGARHLQFEPGSYRLSGVSEFGQALLDHLAIRKHPGQVLERSELDAVVNWYIDALVAIAEGDRHFFTSPLGQLTEQLPLILPARNADPALTFSGGVGELLYRHLQGEPMPGITYYGDLGIDLALAIARHPRLVRAASRLVPENRGRATVYGLTLHNTEISGSTLFLPQPEVLPLKDLPIVARLPMDATEQQLDDALALALSSCDGACLQLLDNGQAPRLEDIRQLGARLARALEQARPAPHWPLVLLLESNVGKVLGNYATDWGRSSCNLIVIDEVRERSAHFINLGKPHQHIVPVAFYGVH
;
A
#
# COMPACT_ATOMS: atom_id res chain seq x y z
N MET A 1 -18.56 -15.85 16.00
CA MET A 1 -17.98 -17.02 15.30
C MET A 1 -19.07 -17.60 14.42
N GLN A 2 -19.01 -17.34 13.11
CA GLN A 2 -19.93 -17.92 12.14
C GLN A 2 -19.13 -18.78 11.18
N ALA A 3 -19.68 -19.95 10.85
CA ALA A 3 -18.98 -21.03 10.17
C ALA A 3 -18.63 -20.65 8.73
N ILE A 4 -17.34 -20.65 8.43
CA ILE A 4 -16.75 -20.52 7.09
C ILE A 4 -16.82 -21.92 6.45
N THR A 5 -17.46 -22.05 5.29
CA THR A 5 -17.36 -23.27 4.47
C THR A 5 -15.94 -23.34 3.90
N GLY A 6 -15.22 -24.44 4.18
CA GLY A 6 -13.79 -24.60 3.90
C GLY A 6 -13.37 -24.14 2.51
N GLY A 7 -12.59 -23.06 2.47
CA GLY A 7 -12.10 -22.41 1.24
C GLY A 7 -10.81 -23.05 0.70
N ALA A 8 -10.57 -22.90 -0.59
CA ALA A 8 -9.30 -23.28 -1.20
C ALA A 8 -8.16 -22.42 -0.62
N SER A 9 -7.06 -23.05 -0.22
CA SER A 9 -5.88 -22.35 0.28
C SER A 9 -5.12 -21.71 -0.87
N VAL A 10 -4.73 -20.45 -0.72
CA VAL A 10 -3.89 -19.71 -1.67
C VAL A 10 -2.64 -19.16 -0.99
N LEU A 11 -1.55 -19.01 -1.76
CA LEU A 11 -0.28 -18.45 -1.27
C LEU A 11 -0.05 -17.04 -1.83
N LEU A 12 0.39 -16.15 -0.96
CA LEU A 12 0.64 -14.74 -1.24
C LEU A 12 2.11 -14.44 -0.91
N LEU A 13 2.80 -13.73 -1.80
CA LEU A 13 4.17 -13.28 -1.60
C LEU A 13 4.21 -11.77 -1.46
N GLY A 14 4.84 -11.24 -0.41
CA GLY A 14 5.27 -9.85 -0.31
C GLY A 14 6.78 -9.74 -0.44
N LEU A 15 7.23 -8.77 -1.23
CA LEU A 15 8.62 -8.38 -1.34
C LEU A 15 8.74 -6.90 -1.00
N ASP A 16 9.75 -6.56 -0.21
CA ASP A 16 10.08 -5.18 0.11
C ASP A 16 11.53 -4.93 -0.25
N PHE A 17 11.77 -3.97 -1.13
CA PHE A 17 13.08 -3.55 -1.60
C PHE A 17 13.32 -2.09 -1.18
N GLY A 18 14.05 -1.90 -0.09
CA GLY A 18 14.44 -0.58 0.40
C GLY A 18 15.79 -0.09 -0.13
N SER A 19 16.23 1.05 0.38
CA SER A 19 17.56 1.61 0.07
C SER A 19 18.71 0.86 0.74
N THR A 20 18.40 0.15 1.83
CA THR A 20 19.41 -0.50 2.67
C THR A 20 19.11 -1.97 2.82
N THR A 21 17.84 -2.32 3.06
CA THR A 21 17.44 -3.70 3.32
C THR A 21 16.34 -4.16 2.39
N SER A 22 16.38 -5.44 2.05
CA SER A 22 15.32 -6.15 1.34
C SER A 22 14.78 -7.29 2.20
N SER A 23 13.48 -7.56 2.11
CA SER A 23 12.84 -8.66 2.85
C SER A 23 11.71 -9.31 2.06
N ALA A 24 11.30 -10.50 2.50
CA ALA A 24 10.19 -11.25 1.93
C ALA A 24 9.25 -11.78 3.01
N LEU A 25 7.97 -11.86 2.66
CA LEU A 25 6.91 -12.45 3.46
C LEU A 25 6.11 -13.42 2.58
N ILE A 26 5.89 -14.64 3.07
CA ILE A 26 4.96 -15.56 2.43
C ILE A 26 3.85 -15.90 3.40
N ALA A 27 2.62 -15.66 2.97
CA ALA A 27 1.43 -15.94 3.72
C ALA A 27 0.52 -16.92 2.96
N GLN A 28 -0.20 -17.71 3.73
CA GLN A 28 -1.30 -18.54 3.28
C GLN A 28 -2.61 -17.88 3.68
N ALA A 29 -3.58 -17.82 2.79
CA ALA A 29 -4.93 -17.36 3.10
C ALA A 29 -5.95 -18.36 2.57
N SER A 30 -7.14 -18.36 3.15
CA SER A 30 -8.27 -19.13 2.64
C SER A 30 -9.13 -18.26 1.74
N LEU A 31 -9.44 -18.77 0.55
CA LEU A 31 -10.37 -18.13 -0.35
C LEU A 31 -11.79 -18.62 -0.01
N SER A 32 -12.64 -17.74 0.51
CA SER A 32 -14.03 -18.11 0.84
C SER A 32 -15.02 -17.02 0.48
N SER A 33 -16.26 -17.43 0.19
CA SER A 33 -17.38 -16.51 0.01
C SER A 33 -17.98 -16.13 1.36
N HIS A 34 -18.35 -14.87 1.49
CA HIS A 34 -19.19 -14.42 2.60
C HIS A 34 -20.58 -15.05 2.48
N CYS A 35 -21.03 -15.74 3.52
CA CYS A 35 -22.29 -16.47 3.53
C CYS A 35 -23.55 -15.59 3.33
N ILE A 36 -23.44 -14.28 3.61
CA ILE A 36 -24.56 -13.32 3.48
C ILE A 36 -24.49 -12.60 2.14
N THR A 37 -23.31 -12.10 1.76
CA THR A 37 -23.16 -11.24 0.58
C THR A 37 -22.75 -12.00 -0.67
N GLY A 38 -22.33 -13.27 -0.58
CA GLY A 38 -21.77 -14.03 -1.69
C GLY A 38 -20.36 -13.62 -2.10
N ARG A 39 -19.96 -12.36 -1.81
CA ARG A 39 -18.63 -11.79 -2.09
C ARG A 39 -17.48 -12.69 -1.67
N MET A 40 -16.55 -12.90 -2.59
CA MET A 40 -15.31 -13.63 -2.36
C MET A 40 -14.30 -12.76 -1.61
N ALA A 41 -13.58 -13.33 -0.65
CA ALA A 41 -12.55 -12.62 0.10
C ALA A 41 -11.40 -13.55 0.50
N LEU A 42 -10.22 -12.95 0.73
CA LEU A 42 -9.10 -13.59 1.43
C LEU A 42 -9.38 -13.53 2.93
N ASN A 43 -9.50 -14.71 3.55
CA ASN A 43 -9.78 -14.86 4.97
C ASN A 43 -8.65 -15.60 5.69
N GLU A 44 -8.47 -15.26 6.96
CA GLU A 44 -7.52 -15.92 7.87
C GLU A 44 -6.08 -16.01 7.33
N PRO A 45 -5.44 -14.87 6.99
CA PRO A 45 -4.07 -14.91 6.53
C PRO A 45 -3.12 -15.38 7.64
N ARG A 46 -2.36 -16.43 7.34
CA ARG A 46 -1.33 -17.01 8.21
C ARG A 46 0.03 -16.91 7.55
N VAL A 47 0.99 -16.40 8.29
CA VAL A 47 2.38 -16.30 7.84
C VAL A 47 3.00 -17.69 7.85
N LEU A 48 3.54 -18.10 6.71
CA LEU A 48 4.29 -19.35 6.57
C LEU A 48 5.78 -19.11 6.67
N PHE A 49 6.25 -18.03 6.07
CA PHE A 49 7.66 -17.70 6.01
C PHE A 49 7.88 -16.20 6.11
N ARG A 50 8.95 -15.83 6.82
CA ARG A 50 9.43 -14.46 6.94
C ARG A 50 10.93 -14.47 6.73
N GLY A 51 11.38 -13.85 5.64
CA GLY A 51 12.79 -13.68 5.35
C GLY A 51 13.41 -12.69 6.32
N GLU A 52 14.58 -13.02 6.86
CA GLU A 52 15.39 -12.04 7.59
C GLU A 52 15.79 -10.91 6.63
N PRO A 53 15.74 -9.64 7.08
CA PRO A 53 16.20 -8.52 6.26
C PRO A 53 17.66 -8.71 5.86
N VAL A 54 17.93 -8.64 4.56
CA VAL A 54 19.29 -8.68 4.02
C VAL A 54 19.62 -7.32 3.42
N PHE A 55 20.90 -7.01 3.24
CA PHE A 55 21.26 -5.79 2.51
C PHE A 55 20.76 -5.86 1.06
N THR A 56 20.16 -4.77 0.60
CA THR A 56 19.69 -4.66 -0.78
C THR A 56 20.88 -4.71 -1.73
N PRO A 57 20.96 -5.68 -2.65
CA PRO A 57 22.06 -5.80 -3.60
C PRO A 57 22.08 -4.63 -4.59
N PHE A 58 23.08 -3.75 -4.46
CA PHE A 58 23.37 -2.68 -5.41
C PHE A 58 24.78 -2.84 -6.01
N LYS A 59 24.94 -2.44 -7.27
CA LYS A 59 26.20 -2.15 -7.97
C LYS A 59 26.16 -0.67 -8.35
N ASP A 60 26.96 0.16 -7.68
CA ASP A 60 27.05 1.61 -7.93
C ASP A 60 25.67 2.32 -7.95
N GLN A 61 24.84 2.06 -6.93
CA GLN A 61 23.46 2.57 -6.79
C GLN A 61 22.42 2.01 -7.77
N VAL A 62 22.82 1.13 -8.69
CA VAL A 62 21.91 0.35 -9.55
C VAL A 62 21.66 -1.01 -8.91
N ILE A 63 20.44 -1.52 -8.93
CA ILE A 63 20.15 -2.84 -8.38
C ILE A 63 20.95 -3.93 -9.11
N ASP A 64 21.43 -4.93 -8.38
CA ASP A 64 22.01 -6.13 -8.99
C ASP A 64 20.92 -7.17 -9.26
N GLU A 65 20.32 -7.12 -10.45
CA GLU A 65 19.19 -7.99 -10.83
C GLU A 65 19.46 -9.48 -10.62
N ALA A 66 20.69 -9.95 -10.90
CA ALA A 66 21.06 -11.35 -10.72
C ALA A 66 21.10 -11.74 -9.24
N ALA A 67 21.63 -10.86 -8.38
CA ALA A 67 21.66 -11.08 -6.95
C ALA A 67 20.25 -11.00 -6.33
N ILE A 68 19.41 -10.07 -6.80
CA ILE A 68 18.00 -9.99 -6.39
C ILE A 68 17.24 -11.25 -6.79
N ARG A 69 17.45 -11.76 -8.02
CA ARG A 69 16.82 -13.01 -8.47
C ARG A 69 17.17 -14.18 -7.55
N ALA A 70 18.47 -14.39 -7.31
CA ALA A 70 18.95 -15.45 -6.44
C ALA A 70 18.42 -15.30 -5.01
N LEU A 71 18.28 -14.06 -4.53
CA LEU A 71 17.71 -13.76 -3.22
C LEU A 71 16.22 -14.17 -3.13
N ILE A 72 15.41 -13.83 -4.14
CA ILE A 72 14.00 -14.23 -4.20
C ILE A 72 13.87 -15.75 -4.25
N GLU A 73 14.67 -16.41 -5.10
CA GLU A 73 14.70 -17.88 -5.23
C GLU A 73 15.08 -18.53 -3.89
N THR A 74 16.09 -18.00 -3.20
CA THR A 74 16.48 -18.47 -1.87
C THR A 74 15.34 -18.37 -0.86
N TRP A 75 14.60 -17.25 -0.83
CA TRP A 75 13.45 -17.10 0.08
C TRP A 75 12.31 -18.06 -0.24
N LEU A 76 12.04 -18.30 -1.53
CA LEU A 76 11.04 -19.28 -1.97
C LEU A 76 11.44 -20.71 -1.59
N GLU A 77 12.71 -21.07 -1.79
CA GLU A 77 13.26 -22.36 -1.38
C GLU A 77 13.19 -22.56 0.13
N GLN A 78 13.59 -21.56 0.92
CA GLN A 78 13.49 -21.61 2.39
C GLN A 78 12.05 -21.78 2.89
N ALA A 79 11.08 -21.24 2.15
CA ALA A 79 9.66 -21.41 2.43
C ALA A 79 9.07 -22.71 1.90
N GLY A 80 9.80 -23.45 1.06
CA GLY A 80 9.30 -24.65 0.37
C GLY A 80 8.19 -24.36 -0.65
N VAL A 81 8.20 -23.18 -1.27
CA VAL A 81 7.17 -22.70 -2.20
C VAL A 81 7.75 -22.54 -3.60
N SER A 82 7.08 -23.08 -4.63
CA SER A 82 7.43 -22.80 -6.02
C SER A 82 6.69 -21.57 -6.54
N PRO A 83 7.27 -20.79 -7.48
CA PRO A 83 6.61 -19.60 -8.03
C PRO A 83 5.21 -19.88 -8.62
N GLN A 84 4.98 -21.06 -9.19
CA GLN A 84 3.70 -21.44 -9.80
C GLN A 84 2.58 -21.67 -8.77
N GLN A 85 2.92 -21.86 -7.50
CA GLN A 85 1.94 -22.01 -6.41
C GLN A 85 1.43 -20.66 -5.89
N LEU A 86 2.10 -19.56 -6.25
CA LEU A 86 1.71 -18.22 -5.81
C LEU A 86 0.45 -17.77 -6.54
N PHE A 87 -0.57 -17.41 -5.76
CA PHE A 87 -1.81 -16.84 -6.28
C PHE A 87 -1.62 -15.39 -6.70
N SER A 88 -0.94 -14.61 -5.84
CA SER A 88 -0.61 -13.21 -6.06
C SER A 88 0.73 -12.88 -5.39
N GLY A 89 1.44 -11.91 -5.96
CA GLY A 89 2.61 -11.29 -5.35
C GLY A 89 2.39 -9.80 -5.17
N GLY A 90 2.98 -9.19 -4.15
CA GLY A 90 3.06 -7.75 -3.96
C GLY A 90 4.52 -7.35 -3.82
N VAL A 91 4.94 -6.30 -4.51
CA VAL A 91 6.27 -5.70 -4.31
C VAL A 91 6.11 -4.26 -3.86
N ILE A 92 6.82 -3.88 -2.81
CA ILE A 92 7.07 -2.50 -2.41
C ILE A 92 8.52 -2.16 -2.74
N ILE A 93 8.72 -0.99 -3.32
CA ILE A 93 10.02 -0.48 -3.70
C ILE A 93 10.14 0.94 -3.15
N THR A 94 11.11 1.18 -2.27
CA THR A 94 11.29 2.47 -1.58
C THR A 94 12.71 3.04 -1.74
N GLY A 95 12.83 4.37 -1.55
CA GLY A 95 14.09 5.10 -1.55
C GLY A 95 14.97 4.90 -2.79
N LEU A 96 16.24 4.52 -2.63
CA LEU A 96 17.19 4.35 -3.75
C LEU A 96 16.74 3.27 -4.74
N ALA A 97 16.11 2.20 -4.25
CA ALA A 97 15.53 1.16 -5.10
C ALA A 97 14.33 1.69 -5.90
N ALA A 98 13.63 2.71 -5.40
CA ALA A 98 12.47 3.32 -6.07
C ALA A 98 12.85 4.25 -7.22
N ARG A 99 14.14 4.57 -7.42
CA ARG A 99 14.58 5.34 -8.60
C ARG A 99 14.09 4.65 -9.87
N ARG A 100 13.58 5.43 -10.83
CA ARG A 100 12.87 4.95 -12.02
C ARG A 100 13.50 3.73 -12.71
N HIS A 101 14.81 3.74 -12.93
CA HIS A 101 15.53 2.63 -13.57
C HIS A 101 15.55 1.36 -12.70
N ASN A 102 15.82 1.49 -11.41
CA ASN A 102 15.81 0.39 -10.44
C ASN A 102 14.40 -0.18 -10.24
N ALA A 103 13.41 0.69 -10.05
CA ALA A 103 12.03 0.27 -9.87
C ALA A 103 11.51 -0.50 -11.09
N GLN A 104 11.84 -0.04 -12.30
CA GLN A 104 11.47 -0.72 -13.54
C GLN A 104 12.13 -2.10 -13.67
N ALA A 105 13.41 -2.21 -13.32
CA ALA A 105 14.15 -3.47 -13.37
C ALA A 105 13.64 -4.48 -12.31
N LEU A 106 13.40 -4.04 -11.07
CA LEU A 106 12.76 -4.87 -10.03
C LEU A 106 11.37 -5.33 -10.47
N ALA A 107 10.60 -4.42 -11.07
CA ALA A 107 9.26 -4.74 -11.56
C ALA A 107 9.30 -5.81 -12.65
N GLN A 108 10.18 -5.66 -13.65
CA GLN A 108 10.33 -6.66 -14.70
C GLN A 108 10.78 -8.01 -14.16
N LEU A 109 11.78 -8.01 -13.26
CA LEU A 109 12.33 -9.22 -12.66
C LEU A 109 11.27 -10.01 -11.87
N VAL A 110 10.55 -9.34 -10.97
CA VAL A 110 9.48 -9.95 -10.17
C VAL A 110 8.33 -10.41 -11.06
N GLY A 111 7.95 -9.60 -12.05
CA GLY A 111 6.91 -9.94 -13.02
C GLY A 111 7.21 -11.22 -13.79
N GLN A 112 8.47 -11.43 -14.18
CA GLN A 112 8.94 -12.67 -14.84
C GLN A 112 8.93 -13.88 -13.91
N LEU A 113 9.31 -13.69 -12.64
CA LEU A 113 9.42 -14.78 -11.67
C LEU A 113 8.06 -15.30 -11.21
N ILE A 114 7.13 -14.40 -10.88
CA ILE A 114 5.90 -14.73 -10.17
C ILE A 114 4.69 -14.73 -11.12
N GLY A 115 4.78 -14.09 -12.28
CA GLY A 115 3.72 -14.00 -13.30
C GLY A 115 2.54 -13.10 -12.88
N ASN A 116 1.98 -13.35 -11.69
CA ASN A 116 0.88 -12.63 -11.04
C ASN A 116 1.35 -11.65 -9.96
N ALA A 117 2.59 -11.16 -10.05
CA ALA A 117 3.06 -10.16 -9.11
C ALA A 117 2.47 -8.79 -9.46
N LEU A 118 1.74 -8.25 -8.51
CA LEU A 118 1.37 -6.86 -8.38
C LEU A 118 2.61 -6.10 -7.93
N ILE A 119 2.98 -5.09 -8.70
CA ILE A 119 4.20 -4.34 -8.46
C ILE A 119 3.74 -2.96 -8.08
N THR A 120 3.87 -2.67 -6.79
CA THR A 120 3.46 -1.40 -6.22
C THR A 120 4.71 -0.59 -5.98
N ARG A 121 4.96 0.38 -6.85
CA ARG A 121 6.00 1.37 -6.56
C ARG A 121 5.49 2.22 -5.40
N ALA A 122 6.25 2.29 -4.31
CA ALA A 122 5.96 3.16 -3.18
C ALA A 122 6.69 4.49 -3.36
N ASP A 123 6.66 5.06 -4.57
CA ASP A 123 6.89 6.51 -4.73
C ASP A 123 5.69 7.32 -4.21
N ASP A 124 4.59 6.65 -3.88
CA ASP A 124 3.40 7.18 -3.22
C ASP A 124 3.44 6.93 -1.70
N GLY A 125 3.88 7.95 -0.94
CA GLY A 125 3.89 7.92 0.52
C GLY A 125 2.51 7.75 1.16
N GLY A 126 1.43 8.09 0.44
CA GLY A 126 0.05 7.85 0.88
C GLY A 126 -0.28 6.35 0.88
N LEU A 127 0.14 5.65 -0.16
CA LEU A 127 -0.02 4.20 -0.26
C LEU A 127 0.83 3.45 0.77
N GLU A 128 2.08 3.87 0.99
CA GLU A 128 2.92 3.27 2.04
C GLU A 128 2.28 3.43 3.43
N SER A 129 1.74 4.61 3.73
CA SER A 129 0.99 4.88 4.95
C SER A 129 -0.25 4.00 5.10
N TRP A 130 -1.01 3.84 4.01
CA TRP A 130 -2.17 2.95 3.97
C TRP A 130 -1.76 1.49 4.25
N LEU A 131 -0.72 1.00 3.58
CA LEU A 131 -0.22 -0.37 3.74
C LEU A 131 0.30 -0.62 5.16
N ALA A 132 1.03 0.33 5.73
CA ALA A 132 1.48 0.27 7.11
C ALA A 132 0.30 0.15 8.08
N PHE A 133 -0.75 0.97 7.93
CA PHE A 133 -1.96 0.84 8.75
C PHE A 133 -2.64 -0.51 8.54
N MET A 134 -2.78 -0.95 7.29
CA MET A 134 -3.49 -2.18 6.99
C MET A 134 -2.79 -3.41 7.58
N GLY A 135 -1.45 -3.47 7.50
CA GLY A 135 -0.68 -4.58 8.03
C GLY A 135 -0.43 -4.56 9.54
N SER A 136 -0.68 -3.43 10.23
CA SER A 136 -0.46 -3.29 11.67
C SER A 136 -1.73 -3.09 12.49
N CYS A 137 -2.65 -2.26 12.00
CA CYS A 137 -3.75 -1.69 12.76
C CYS A 137 -5.14 -2.08 12.25
N SER A 138 -5.27 -2.68 11.06
CA SER A 138 -6.60 -2.99 10.49
C SER A 138 -7.46 -3.87 11.40
N ALA A 139 -6.88 -4.95 11.95
CA ALA A 139 -7.58 -5.85 12.87
C ALA A 139 -7.90 -5.15 14.20
N LEU A 140 -6.94 -4.41 14.75
CA LEU A 140 -7.11 -3.64 15.99
C LEU A 140 -8.21 -2.57 15.86
N SER A 141 -8.25 -1.89 14.71
CA SER A 141 -9.25 -0.88 14.38
C SER A 141 -10.67 -1.47 14.25
N ARG A 142 -10.82 -2.67 13.65
CA ARG A 142 -12.10 -3.40 13.64
C ARG A 142 -12.53 -3.83 15.04
N PHE A 143 -11.59 -4.30 15.86
CA PHE A 143 -11.89 -4.67 17.24
C PHE A 143 -12.39 -3.46 18.05
N HIS A 144 -11.84 -2.28 17.79
CA HIS A 144 -12.27 -1.01 18.36
C HIS A 144 -13.04 -0.13 17.36
N ALA A 145 -14.09 -0.65 16.73
CA ALA A 145 -14.82 -0.02 15.61
C ALA A 145 -15.28 1.44 15.79
N ARG A 146 -15.37 1.95 17.04
CA ARG A 146 -15.77 3.35 17.35
C ARG A 146 -14.61 4.27 17.72
N GLN A 147 -13.41 3.74 17.93
CA GLN A 147 -12.22 4.51 18.29
C GLN A 147 -11.37 4.69 17.04
N PRO A 148 -11.15 5.93 16.58
CA PRO A 148 -10.16 6.16 15.54
C PRO A 148 -8.77 5.79 16.02
N ILE A 149 -7.97 5.24 15.11
CA ILE A 149 -6.57 4.92 15.32
C ILE A 149 -5.76 5.75 14.33
N LEU A 150 -4.71 6.42 14.81
CA LEU A 150 -3.71 7.04 13.95
C LEU A 150 -2.41 6.27 14.13
N ASN A 151 -2.03 5.53 13.09
CA ASN A 151 -0.78 4.80 13.06
C ASN A 151 0.33 5.68 12.49
N LEU A 152 1.47 5.72 13.19
CA LEU A 152 2.70 6.36 12.74
C LEU A 152 3.74 5.27 12.47
N ASP A 153 3.95 4.91 11.20
CA ASP A 153 5.03 4.01 10.80
C ASP A 153 6.32 4.80 10.64
N ILE A 154 7.24 4.63 11.59
CA ILE A 154 8.47 5.42 11.65
C ILE A 154 9.64 4.54 11.23
N GLY A 155 10.11 4.80 10.01
CA GLY A 155 11.26 4.15 9.40
C GLY A 155 12.55 4.95 9.55
N GLY A 156 13.51 4.63 8.68
CA GLY A 156 14.80 5.32 8.64
C GLY A 156 14.72 6.73 8.04
N GLY A 157 13.90 6.94 7.01
CA GLY A 157 13.83 8.22 6.28
C GLY A 157 12.46 8.88 6.27
N THR A 158 11.42 8.20 6.75
CA THR A 158 10.04 8.69 6.67
C THR A 158 9.22 8.28 7.89
N THR A 159 8.19 9.08 8.16
CA THR A 159 7.06 8.75 9.01
C THR A 159 5.81 8.71 8.14
N ASN A 160 5.29 7.50 7.94
CA ASN A 160 4.09 7.24 7.15
C ASN A 160 2.89 7.16 8.11
N ALA A 161 2.03 8.17 8.06
CA ALA A 161 0.92 8.38 8.97
C ALA A 161 -0.40 7.99 8.31
N ALA A 162 -1.22 7.20 9.00
CA ALA A 162 -2.54 6.81 8.49
C ALA A 162 -3.58 6.80 9.61
N TRP A 163 -4.65 7.56 9.39
CA TRP A 163 -5.82 7.65 10.26
C TRP A 163 -6.88 6.69 9.76
N GLY A 164 -7.35 5.80 10.62
CA GLY A 164 -8.37 4.82 10.27
C GLY A 164 -9.42 4.57 11.35
N LEU A 165 -10.56 4.05 10.91
CA LEU A 165 -11.72 3.73 11.72
C LEU A 165 -12.39 2.46 11.18
N ASP A 166 -12.73 1.54 12.08
CA ASP A 166 -13.40 0.28 11.75
C ASP A 166 -12.69 -0.53 10.65
N GLY A 167 -11.35 -0.55 10.71
CA GLY A 167 -10.51 -1.27 9.75
C GLY A 167 -10.31 -0.58 8.40
N ASN A 168 -10.85 0.62 8.21
CA ASN A 168 -10.69 1.41 6.98
C ASN A 168 -9.78 2.61 7.25
N VAL A 169 -8.90 2.93 6.32
CA VAL A 169 -8.09 4.17 6.35
C VAL A 169 -8.91 5.29 5.72
N LEU A 170 -9.04 6.41 6.40
CA LEU A 170 -9.78 7.59 5.92
C LEU A 170 -8.89 8.78 5.57
N ALA A 171 -7.64 8.79 6.04
CA ALA A 171 -6.65 9.79 5.68
C ALA A 171 -5.23 9.20 5.80
N SER A 172 -4.33 9.65 4.95
CA SER A 172 -2.91 9.30 4.96
C SER A 172 -2.04 10.56 4.84
N GLY A 173 -0.78 10.45 5.25
CA GLY A 173 0.21 11.52 5.13
C GLY A 173 1.62 10.98 5.28
N CYS A 174 2.59 11.61 4.65
CA CYS A 174 3.98 11.16 4.63
C CYS A 174 4.91 12.33 4.89
N HIS A 175 5.87 12.12 5.78
CA HIS A 175 6.84 13.14 6.16
C HIS A 175 8.24 12.54 6.13
N PHE A 176 9.23 13.27 5.60
CA PHE A 176 10.66 12.95 5.64
C PHE A 176 11.24 13.19 7.05
N ILE A 177 10.66 12.46 8.01
CA ILE A 177 11.01 12.45 9.43
C ILE A 177 11.31 10.99 9.76
N GLY A 178 12.58 10.66 9.94
CA GLY A 178 13.01 9.29 10.20
C GLY A 178 14.31 9.21 11.01
N ALA A 179 14.57 8.04 11.56
CA ALA A 179 15.68 7.81 12.50
C ALA A 179 17.08 8.00 11.90
N ARG A 180 17.23 7.83 10.57
CA ARG A 180 18.50 7.62 9.86
C ARG A 180 18.95 8.81 9.01
N HIS A 181 18.26 9.95 9.11
CA HIS A 181 18.72 11.18 8.46
C HIS A 181 20.11 11.64 8.95
N LEU A 182 20.44 11.30 10.20
CA LEU A 182 21.78 11.37 10.78
C LEU A 182 22.26 9.93 10.98
N GLN A 183 23.39 9.60 10.35
CA GLN A 183 23.98 8.27 10.41
C GLN A 183 25.22 8.33 11.30
N PHE A 184 25.40 7.30 12.13
CA PHE A 184 26.45 7.25 13.15
C PHE A 184 27.29 5.99 13.02
N GLU A 185 28.53 6.06 13.53
CA GLU A 185 29.30 4.87 13.85
C GLU A 185 28.61 4.13 15.02
N PRO A 186 28.22 2.85 14.85
CA PRO A 186 27.46 2.13 15.86
C PRO A 186 28.13 2.11 17.24
N GLY A 187 27.35 2.41 18.28
CA GLY A 187 27.85 2.53 19.65
C GLY A 187 28.44 3.90 20.00
N SER A 188 28.35 4.87 19.09
CA SER A 188 28.79 6.26 19.30
C SER A 188 27.85 7.28 18.66
N TYR A 189 28.01 8.56 19.01
CA TYR A 189 27.37 9.68 18.30
C TYR A 189 28.33 10.38 17.33
N ARG A 190 29.34 9.67 16.81
CA ARG A 190 30.16 10.18 15.70
C ARG A 190 29.41 10.02 14.39
N LEU A 191 29.17 11.12 13.69
CA LEU A 191 28.52 11.10 12.38
C LEU A 191 29.36 10.34 11.37
N SER A 192 28.74 9.42 10.65
CA SER A 192 29.30 8.76 9.47
C SER A 192 28.68 9.32 8.18
N GLY A 193 27.47 9.88 8.25
CA GLY A 193 26.78 10.44 7.10
C GLY A 193 25.56 11.26 7.50
N VAL A 194 25.09 12.12 6.60
CA VAL A 194 23.90 12.96 6.79
C VAL A 194 23.13 13.02 5.47
N SER A 195 21.81 12.82 5.52
CA SER A 195 20.92 13.00 4.36
C SER A 195 20.60 14.47 4.10
N GLU A 196 19.97 14.81 2.98
CA GLU A 196 19.56 16.19 2.69
C GLU A 196 18.61 16.78 3.76
N PHE A 197 17.64 15.99 4.22
CA PHE A 197 16.70 16.40 5.28
C PHE A 197 17.40 16.52 6.64
N GLY A 198 18.37 15.63 6.92
CA GLY A 198 19.19 15.70 8.11
C GLY A 198 20.06 16.96 8.14
N GLN A 199 20.65 17.32 6.99
CA GLN A 199 21.45 18.53 6.86
C GLN A 199 20.57 19.78 7.04
N ALA A 200 19.40 19.81 6.40
CA ALA A 200 18.45 20.92 6.57
C ALA A 200 17.99 21.09 8.03
N LEU A 201 17.80 19.99 8.77
CA LEU A 201 17.50 20.03 10.20
C LEU A 201 18.68 20.57 11.02
N LEU A 202 19.90 20.10 10.78
CA LEU A 202 21.09 20.62 11.47
C LEU A 202 21.25 22.13 11.23
N ASP A 203 21.06 22.58 9.99
CA ASP A 203 21.14 24.00 9.63
C ASP A 203 20.05 24.82 10.33
N HIS A 204 18.82 24.31 10.39
CA HIS A 204 17.70 24.93 11.11
C HIS A 204 17.99 25.08 12.61
N LEU A 205 18.63 24.07 13.22
CA LEU A 205 19.03 24.07 14.62
C LEU A 205 20.37 24.79 14.88
N ALA A 206 20.98 25.37 13.84
CA ALA A 206 22.30 25.99 13.88
C ALA A 206 23.44 25.07 14.38
N ILE A 207 23.31 23.75 14.16
CA ILE A 207 24.30 22.74 14.52
C ILE A 207 25.30 22.56 13.37
N ARG A 208 26.54 23.02 13.57
CA ARG A 208 27.60 22.95 12.54
C ARG A 208 28.45 21.68 12.70
N LYS A 209 27.82 20.52 12.44
CA LYS A 209 28.50 19.21 12.47
C LYS A 209 28.55 18.58 11.09
N HIS A 210 29.65 17.91 10.80
CA HIS A 210 29.91 17.20 9.56
C HIS A 210 30.31 15.74 9.85
N PRO A 211 30.24 14.84 8.84
CA PRO A 211 30.75 13.48 8.97
C PRO A 211 32.17 13.45 9.54
N GLY A 212 32.41 12.53 10.46
CA GLY A 212 33.63 12.40 11.27
C GLY A 212 33.57 13.11 12.62
N GLN A 213 32.61 14.01 12.86
CA GLN A 213 32.48 14.74 14.13
C GLN A 213 31.43 14.11 15.06
N VAL A 214 31.58 14.33 16.36
CA VAL A 214 30.67 13.80 17.39
C VAL A 214 29.61 14.84 17.73
N LEU A 215 28.34 14.42 17.75
CA LEU A 215 27.25 15.23 18.30
C LEU A 215 27.31 15.23 19.83
N GLU A 216 27.22 16.42 20.41
CA GLU A 216 27.09 16.61 21.84
C GLU A 216 25.67 16.27 22.30
N ARG A 217 25.52 16.02 23.60
CA ARG A 217 24.23 15.62 24.17
C ARG A 217 23.13 16.67 23.93
N SER A 218 23.47 17.95 24.04
CA SER A 218 22.56 19.07 23.77
C SER A 218 22.10 19.13 22.32
N GLU A 219 23.00 18.88 21.37
CA GLU A 219 22.71 18.84 19.94
C GLU A 219 21.81 17.65 19.59
N LEU A 220 22.12 16.48 20.17
CA LEU A 220 21.29 15.29 20.05
C LEU A 220 19.88 15.52 20.59
N ASP A 221 19.77 16.07 21.80
CA ASP A 221 18.49 16.37 22.44
C ASP A 221 17.70 17.39 21.61
N ALA A 222 18.35 18.41 21.01
CA ALA A 222 17.69 19.36 20.12
C ALA A 222 17.10 18.70 18.87
N VAL A 223 17.84 17.80 18.23
CA VAL A 223 17.36 17.04 17.07
C VAL A 223 16.18 16.13 17.44
N VAL A 224 16.33 15.35 18.52
CA VAL A 224 15.28 14.43 18.96
C VAL A 224 14.03 15.18 19.39
N ASN A 225 14.17 16.32 20.08
CA ASN A 225 13.02 17.16 20.46
C ASN A 225 12.28 17.69 19.23
N TRP A 226 13.00 18.16 18.19
CA TRP A 226 12.35 18.58 16.95
C TRP A 226 11.55 17.44 16.30
N TYR A 227 12.09 16.21 16.27
CA TYR A 227 11.33 15.06 15.78
C TYR A 227 10.09 14.77 16.63
N ILE A 228 10.18 14.88 17.96
CA ILE A 228 9.03 14.68 18.84
C ILE A 228 7.96 15.75 18.61
N ASP A 229 8.34 17.03 18.51
CA ASP A 229 7.42 18.12 18.23
C ASP A 229 6.72 17.93 16.88
N ALA A 230 7.45 17.49 15.86
CA ALA A 230 6.89 17.18 14.55
C ALA A 230 5.90 16.00 14.61
N LEU A 231 6.21 14.92 15.35
CA LEU A 231 5.30 13.78 15.54
C LEU A 231 4.03 14.19 16.30
N VAL A 232 4.14 15.09 17.27
CA VAL A 232 2.98 15.68 17.97
C VAL A 232 2.14 16.52 17.02
N ALA A 233 2.77 17.37 16.20
CA ALA A 233 2.07 18.17 15.19
C ALA A 233 1.30 17.29 14.19
N ILE A 234 1.89 16.19 13.72
CA ILE A 234 1.20 15.20 12.87
C ILE A 234 0.01 14.60 13.61
N ALA A 235 0.21 14.17 14.86
CA ALA A 235 -0.84 13.54 15.68
C ALA A 235 -2.02 14.46 16.01
N GLU A 236 -1.77 15.76 16.07
CA GLU A 236 -2.77 16.80 16.37
C GLU A 236 -3.35 17.45 15.11
N GLY A 237 -2.77 17.15 13.93
CA GLY A 237 -3.13 17.81 12.68
C GLY A 237 -2.74 19.28 12.64
N ASP A 238 -1.72 19.68 13.41
CA ASP A 238 -1.21 21.05 13.43
C ASP A 238 -0.43 21.36 12.14
N ARG A 239 -1.15 21.93 11.18
CA ARG A 239 -0.61 22.39 9.90
C ARG A 239 0.39 23.53 10.06
N HIS A 240 0.32 24.30 11.15
CA HIS A 240 1.17 25.49 11.32
C HIS A 240 2.64 25.12 11.47
N PHE A 241 2.95 24.03 12.18
CA PHE A 241 4.30 23.50 12.33
C PHE A 241 5.01 23.32 10.97
N PHE A 242 4.27 22.80 9.98
CA PHE A 242 4.78 22.51 8.64
C PHE A 242 4.81 23.72 7.70
N THR A 243 4.43 24.92 8.16
CA THR A 243 4.51 26.14 7.33
C THR A 243 5.91 26.76 7.25
N SER A 244 6.82 26.39 8.17
CA SER A 244 8.21 26.83 8.15
C SER A 244 8.98 26.25 6.95
N PRO A 245 10.11 26.86 6.51
CA PRO A 245 10.89 26.31 5.39
C PRO A 245 11.33 24.86 5.57
N LEU A 246 11.74 24.48 6.79
CA LEU A 246 12.08 23.09 7.11
C LEU A 246 10.83 22.21 7.12
N GLY A 247 9.74 22.68 7.72
CA GLY A 247 8.47 21.97 7.76
C GLY A 247 7.95 21.60 6.37
N GLN A 248 7.95 22.56 5.44
CA GLN A 248 7.56 22.36 4.04
C GLN A 248 8.48 21.37 3.33
N LEU A 249 9.80 21.45 3.58
CA LEU A 249 10.76 20.52 2.99
C LEU A 249 10.51 19.07 3.45
N THR A 250 10.12 18.91 4.72
CA THR A 250 9.90 17.59 5.32
C THR A 250 8.50 17.02 5.08
N GLU A 251 7.54 17.81 4.64
CA GLU A 251 6.17 17.37 4.39
C GLU A 251 6.00 16.93 2.93
N GLN A 252 6.03 15.63 2.70
CA GLN A 252 5.84 15.07 1.35
C GLN A 252 4.35 15.03 0.98
N LEU A 253 3.52 14.54 1.90
CA LEU A 253 2.07 14.43 1.74
C LEU A 253 1.40 14.90 3.04
N PRO A 254 0.63 16.00 3.01
CA PRO A 254 -0.02 16.52 4.20
C PRO A 254 -1.09 15.55 4.73
N LEU A 255 -1.02 15.24 6.03
CA LEU A 255 -2.11 14.51 6.70
C LEU A 255 -3.26 15.47 7.01
N ILE A 256 -4.40 15.30 6.32
CA ILE A 256 -5.63 16.05 6.60
C ILE A 256 -6.55 15.19 7.47
N LEU A 257 -6.60 15.49 8.76
CA LEU A 257 -7.45 14.76 9.69
C LEU A 257 -8.94 14.97 9.34
N PRO A 258 -9.77 13.91 9.31
CA PRO A 258 -11.20 14.05 9.12
C PRO A 258 -11.81 14.98 10.17
N ALA A 259 -12.80 15.80 9.79
CA ALA A 259 -13.48 16.76 10.66
C ALA A 259 -14.28 16.13 11.84
N ARG A 260 -14.12 14.83 12.09
CA ARG A 260 -14.75 14.14 13.22
C ARG A 260 -13.99 14.50 14.50
N ASN A 261 -14.70 15.03 15.50
CA ASN A 261 -14.19 15.46 16.82
C ASN A 261 -13.66 14.33 17.73
N ALA A 262 -13.07 13.27 17.18
CA ALA A 262 -12.56 12.15 17.95
C ALA A 262 -11.03 12.18 18.00
N ASP A 263 -10.49 12.36 19.20
CA ASP A 263 -9.07 12.22 19.49
C ASP A 263 -8.61 10.79 19.11
N PRO A 264 -7.73 10.62 18.09
CA PRO A 264 -7.32 9.29 17.67
C PRO A 264 -6.40 8.65 18.70
N ALA A 265 -6.54 7.34 18.86
CA ALA A 265 -5.60 6.57 19.64
C ALA A 265 -4.34 6.33 18.81
N LEU A 266 -3.19 6.79 19.32
CA LEU A 266 -1.92 6.66 18.61
C LEU A 266 -1.34 5.25 18.73
N THR A 267 -0.95 4.71 17.58
CA THR A 267 -0.15 3.48 17.48
C THR A 267 1.08 3.77 16.63
N PHE A 268 2.10 2.96 16.83
CA PHE A 268 3.36 3.05 16.11
C PHE A 268 3.64 1.75 15.36
N SER A 269 4.29 1.84 14.20
CA SER A 269 4.88 0.71 13.49
C SER A 269 6.26 1.11 12.93
N GLY A 270 6.86 0.27 12.09
CA GLY A 270 8.21 0.51 11.59
C GLY A 270 9.31 0.20 12.61
N GLY A 271 10.57 0.46 12.24
CA GLY A 271 11.74 0.12 13.06
C GLY A 271 11.73 0.80 14.42
N VAL A 272 11.30 2.06 14.48
CA VAL A 272 11.18 2.81 15.75
C VAL A 272 9.98 2.33 16.56
N GLY A 273 8.85 2.00 15.94
CA GLY A 273 7.70 1.42 16.62
C GLY A 273 8.04 0.07 17.28
N GLU A 274 8.85 -0.77 16.61
CA GLU A 274 9.33 -2.03 17.20
C GLU A 274 10.19 -1.80 18.44
N LEU A 275 11.12 -0.83 18.37
CA LEU A 275 11.93 -0.43 19.52
C LEU A 275 11.10 0.15 20.66
N LEU A 276 10.06 0.95 20.35
CA LEU A 276 9.14 1.51 21.33
C LEU A 276 8.41 0.40 22.10
N TYR A 277 7.78 -0.57 21.41
CA TYR A 277 7.05 -1.62 22.13
C TYR A 277 7.97 -2.56 22.89
N ARG A 278 9.17 -2.86 22.37
CA ARG A 278 10.17 -3.62 23.14
C ARG A 278 10.49 -2.92 24.47
N HIS A 279 10.69 -1.60 24.43
CA HIS A 279 10.91 -0.81 25.63
C HIS A 279 9.70 -0.82 26.57
N LEU A 280 8.49 -0.60 26.05
CA LEU A 280 7.26 -0.60 26.85
C LEU A 280 6.94 -1.97 27.47
N GLN A 281 7.40 -3.06 26.86
CA GLN A 281 7.27 -4.43 27.36
C GLN A 281 8.39 -4.84 28.34
N GLY A 282 9.36 -3.96 28.60
CA GLY A 282 10.48 -4.24 29.50
C GLY A 282 11.51 -5.20 28.90
N GLU A 283 11.52 -5.39 27.59
CA GLU A 283 12.52 -6.21 26.91
C GLU A 283 13.90 -5.50 26.89
N PRO A 284 15.01 -6.26 26.83
CA PRO A 284 16.34 -5.67 26.70
C PRO A 284 16.43 -4.79 25.44
N MET A 285 16.86 -3.55 25.60
CA MET A 285 17.10 -2.63 24.49
C MET A 285 18.55 -2.73 24.00
N PRO A 286 18.80 -2.62 22.69
CA PRO A 286 20.15 -2.46 22.18
C PRO A 286 20.83 -1.18 22.71
N GLY A 287 22.15 -1.11 22.64
CA GLY A 287 22.91 0.08 23.02
C GLY A 287 22.68 1.28 22.08
N ILE A 288 23.21 2.45 22.43
CA ILE A 288 23.06 3.68 21.62
C ILE A 288 23.54 3.45 20.18
N THR A 289 22.83 4.07 19.24
CA THR A 289 23.12 4.01 17.80
C THR A 289 23.46 2.62 17.27
N TYR A 290 22.93 1.54 17.86
CA TYR A 290 23.27 0.16 17.50
C TYR A 290 23.07 -0.14 16.01
N TYR A 291 22.04 0.47 15.41
CA TYR A 291 21.73 0.36 13.98
C TYR A 291 22.44 1.43 13.13
N GLY A 292 23.29 2.26 13.72
CA GLY A 292 23.94 3.41 13.08
C GLY A 292 23.02 4.61 12.88
N ASP A 293 21.96 4.74 13.67
CA ASP A 293 20.94 5.80 13.58
C ASP A 293 20.33 6.14 14.94
N LEU A 294 19.38 7.10 14.97
CA LEU A 294 18.71 7.58 16.18
C LEU A 294 17.46 6.79 16.55
N GLY A 295 17.24 5.59 16.00
CA GLY A 295 15.98 4.88 16.19
C GLY A 295 15.68 4.54 17.66
N ILE A 296 16.74 4.25 18.42
CA ILE A 296 16.64 3.96 19.86
C ILE A 296 16.33 5.23 20.65
N ASP A 297 17.04 6.33 20.38
CA ASP A 297 16.81 7.62 21.03
C ASP A 297 15.39 8.14 20.77
N LEU A 298 14.91 8.04 19.53
CA LEU A 298 13.57 8.45 19.14
C LEU A 298 12.50 7.58 19.82
N ALA A 299 12.66 6.25 19.86
CA ALA A 299 11.74 5.35 20.56
C ALA A 299 11.64 5.67 22.06
N LEU A 300 12.77 5.94 22.71
CA LEU A 300 12.81 6.31 24.13
C LEU A 300 12.18 7.70 24.37
N ALA A 301 12.38 8.65 23.46
CA ALA A 301 11.76 9.97 23.55
C ALA A 301 10.22 9.90 23.37
N ILE A 302 9.74 9.10 22.41
CA ILE A 302 8.30 8.83 22.24
C ILE A 302 7.70 8.23 23.51
N ALA A 303 8.39 7.25 24.12
CA ALA A 303 7.92 6.61 25.35
C ALA A 303 7.80 7.57 26.54
N ARG A 304 8.58 8.67 26.55
CA ARG A 304 8.54 9.71 27.59
C ARG A 304 7.49 10.78 27.33
N HIS A 305 7.02 10.94 26.09
CA HIS A 305 6.09 11.99 25.72
C HIS A 305 4.63 11.60 26.04
N PRO A 306 3.94 12.28 26.99
CA PRO A 306 2.63 11.83 27.49
C PRO A 306 1.56 11.72 26.41
N ARG A 307 1.55 12.65 25.43
CA ARG A 307 0.60 12.64 24.32
C ARG A 307 0.78 11.41 23.42
N LEU A 308 2.03 11.05 23.14
CA LEU A 308 2.37 10.00 22.18
C LEU A 308 2.21 8.61 22.81
N VAL A 309 2.65 8.41 24.05
CA VAL A 309 2.68 7.08 24.68
C VAL A 309 1.31 6.60 25.20
N ARG A 310 0.36 7.53 25.44
CA ARG A 310 -0.91 7.27 26.15
C ARG A 310 -1.64 6.03 25.63
N ALA A 311 -1.87 5.96 24.32
CA ALA A 311 -2.58 4.85 23.68
C ALA A 311 -1.67 3.65 23.43
N ALA A 312 -0.42 3.88 23.02
CA ALA A 312 0.57 2.84 22.70
C ALA A 312 0.86 1.88 23.88
N SER A 313 0.68 2.33 25.12
CA SER A 313 0.79 1.47 26.32
C SER A 313 -0.27 0.37 26.42
N ARG A 314 -1.39 0.51 25.69
CA ARG A 314 -2.53 -0.43 25.73
C ARG A 314 -2.84 -1.03 24.36
N LEU A 315 -2.57 -0.27 23.31
CA LEU A 315 -2.82 -0.64 21.92
C LEU A 315 -1.50 -1.05 21.28
N VAL A 316 -1.25 -2.36 21.24
CA VAL A 316 -0.10 -2.93 20.56
C VAL A 316 -0.56 -3.47 19.20
N PRO A 317 -0.16 -2.84 18.09
CA PRO A 317 -0.51 -3.30 16.76
C PRO A 317 0.26 -4.58 16.40
N GLU A 318 -0.31 -5.33 15.46
CA GLU A 318 0.31 -6.56 14.95
C GLU A 318 1.50 -6.22 14.03
N ASN A 319 2.40 -7.20 13.82
CA ASN A 319 3.49 -7.16 12.82
C ASN A 319 4.57 -6.06 12.94
N ARG A 320 4.42 -5.08 13.86
CA ARG A 320 5.41 -4.08 14.30
C ARG A 320 6.28 -3.54 13.15
N GLY A 321 7.59 -3.81 13.13
CA GLY A 321 8.53 -3.25 12.18
C GLY A 321 8.41 -3.76 10.75
N ARG A 322 7.44 -4.64 10.46
CA ARG A 322 7.22 -5.22 9.12
C ARG A 322 5.80 -4.96 8.60
N ALA A 323 5.06 -4.06 9.25
CA ALA A 323 3.67 -3.71 8.95
C ALA A 323 3.41 -3.47 7.46
N THR A 324 4.27 -2.70 6.80
CA THR A 324 4.14 -2.34 5.38
C THR A 324 4.16 -3.55 4.45
N VAL A 325 5.11 -4.48 4.65
CA VAL A 325 5.19 -5.73 3.86
C VAL A 325 3.98 -6.63 4.13
N TYR A 326 3.52 -6.68 5.37
CA TYR A 326 2.31 -7.41 5.74
C TYR A 326 1.06 -6.84 5.06
N GLY A 327 0.88 -5.53 5.11
CA GLY A 327 -0.22 -4.83 4.45
C GLY A 327 -0.21 -5.09 2.96
N LEU A 328 0.96 -5.07 2.34
CA LEU A 328 1.15 -5.40 0.94
C LEU A 328 0.70 -6.82 0.61
N THR A 329 1.20 -7.81 1.35
CA THR A 329 0.92 -9.22 1.05
C THR A 329 -0.56 -9.53 1.24
N LEU A 330 -1.22 -8.94 2.23
CA LEU A 330 -2.55 -9.36 2.66
C LEU A 330 -3.70 -8.45 2.22
N HIS A 331 -3.43 -7.17 1.98
CA HIS A 331 -4.47 -6.16 1.73
C HIS A 331 -4.34 -5.46 0.37
N ASN A 332 -3.27 -5.69 -0.38
CA ASN A 332 -3.10 -5.09 -1.70
C ASN A 332 -3.85 -5.82 -2.82
N THR A 333 -4.28 -7.07 -2.58
CA THR A 333 -5.05 -7.86 -3.56
C THR A 333 -6.51 -7.94 -3.11
N GLU A 334 -7.40 -7.33 -3.88
CA GLU A 334 -8.84 -7.62 -3.83
C GLU A 334 -9.17 -8.83 -4.71
N ILE A 335 -10.35 -9.40 -4.48
CA ILE A 335 -10.85 -10.54 -5.23
C ILE A 335 -12.18 -10.16 -5.83
N SER A 336 -12.30 -10.33 -7.14
CA SER A 336 -13.55 -10.10 -7.84
C SER A 336 -14.65 -11.09 -7.44
N GLY A 337 -15.87 -10.79 -7.85
CA GLY A 337 -16.99 -11.72 -7.84
C GLY A 337 -16.76 -12.93 -8.75
N SER A 338 -17.69 -13.87 -8.67
CA SER A 338 -17.74 -15.06 -9.55
C SER A 338 -18.58 -14.84 -10.82
N THR A 339 -19.23 -13.67 -10.91
CA THR A 339 -20.19 -13.27 -11.94
C THR A 339 -19.58 -12.31 -12.96
N LEU A 340 -18.31 -12.52 -13.29
CA LEU A 340 -17.58 -11.70 -14.25
C LEU A 340 -18.13 -11.85 -15.68
N PHE A 341 -17.99 -10.79 -16.48
CA PHE A 341 -18.05 -10.90 -17.93
C PHE A 341 -16.62 -10.87 -18.48
N LEU A 342 -16.08 -12.07 -18.78
CA LEU A 342 -14.73 -12.24 -19.30
C LEU A 342 -14.79 -13.24 -20.46
N PRO A 343 -15.17 -12.80 -21.67
CA PRO A 343 -15.33 -13.68 -22.82
C PRO A 343 -13.99 -14.24 -23.34
N GLN A 344 -12.88 -13.52 -23.09
CA GLN A 344 -11.51 -13.89 -23.48
C GLN A 344 -10.57 -13.88 -22.26
N PRO A 345 -10.60 -14.92 -21.40
CA PRO A 345 -9.77 -14.96 -20.19
C PRO A 345 -8.27 -14.90 -20.43
N GLU A 346 -7.80 -15.29 -21.62
CA GLU A 346 -6.41 -15.30 -22.06
C GLU A 346 -5.78 -13.90 -22.17
N VAL A 347 -6.60 -12.84 -22.21
CA VAL A 347 -6.10 -11.45 -22.19
C VAL A 347 -5.47 -11.08 -20.84
N LEU A 348 -5.82 -11.81 -19.77
CA LEU A 348 -5.28 -11.58 -18.44
C LEU A 348 -3.94 -12.33 -18.27
N PRO A 349 -2.96 -11.75 -17.55
CA PRO A 349 -3.07 -10.56 -16.71
C PRO A 349 -2.94 -9.24 -17.47
N LEU A 350 -3.69 -8.22 -17.03
CA LEU A 350 -3.55 -6.84 -17.51
C LEU A 350 -2.83 -6.01 -16.46
N LYS A 351 -1.85 -5.21 -16.90
CA LYS A 351 -1.00 -4.40 -16.03
C LYS A 351 -1.12 -2.93 -16.38
N ASP A 352 -1.02 -2.11 -15.35
CA ASP A 352 -0.96 -0.66 -15.39
C ASP A 352 -2.10 0.00 -16.16
N LEU A 353 -3.31 -0.56 -16.05
CA LEU A 353 -4.47 -0.08 -16.80
C LEU A 353 -4.99 1.22 -16.17
N PRO A 354 -5.05 2.35 -16.90
CA PRO A 354 -5.49 3.62 -16.32
C PRO A 354 -7.00 3.62 -16.05
N ILE A 355 -7.40 4.07 -14.85
CA ILE A 355 -8.80 4.36 -14.52
C ILE A 355 -9.11 5.78 -15.02
N VAL A 356 -9.67 5.87 -16.22
CA VAL A 356 -9.82 7.16 -16.93
C VAL A 356 -11.11 7.90 -16.57
N ALA A 357 -12.14 7.20 -16.09
CA ALA A 357 -13.39 7.81 -15.68
C ALA A 357 -14.05 7.05 -14.53
N ARG A 358 -14.82 7.80 -13.73
CA ARG A 358 -15.71 7.31 -12.69
C ARG A 358 -17.10 7.83 -12.99
N LEU A 359 -18.03 6.93 -13.27
CA LEU A 359 -19.35 7.26 -13.76
C LEU A 359 -20.41 6.64 -12.86
N PRO A 360 -21.51 7.34 -12.55
CA PRO A 360 -22.61 6.71 -11.84
C PRO A 360 -23.29 5.65 -12.73
N MET A 361 -23.94 4.66 -12.12
CA MET A 361 -24.67 3.61 -12.85
C MET A 361 -25.78 4.13 -13.77
N ASP A 362 -26.25 5.36 -13.56
CA ASP A 362 -27.24 6.03 -14.41
C ASP A 362 -26.63 6.96 -15.48
N ALA A 363 -25.30 6.91 -15.70
CA ALA A 363 -24.57 7.76 -16.64
C ALA A 363 -25.23 7.89 -18.02
N THR A 364 -25.30 9.14 -18.50
CA THR A 364 -25.87 9.48 -19.81
C THR A 364 -25.01 8.96 -20.97
N GLU A 365 -25.58 8.89 -22.16
CA GLU A 365 -24.87 8.47 -23.38
C GLU A 365 -23.65 9.37 -23.63
N GLN A 366 -23.80 10.70 -23.52
CA GLN A 366 -22.70 11.65 -23.66
C GLN A 366 -21.54 11.39 -22.67
N GLN A 367 -21.84 11.09 -21.41
CA GLN A 367 -20.80 10.79 -20.41
C GLN A 367 -20.03 9.52 -20.73
N LEU A 368 -20.70 8.52 -21.32
CA LEU A 368 -20.06 7.29 -21.77
C LEU A 368 -19.20 7.54 -23.01
N ASP A 369 -19.68 8.35 -23.96
CA ASP A 369 -18.94 8.72 -25.16
C ASP A 369 -17.66 9.49 -24.80
N ASP A 370 -17.74 10.49 -23.90
CA ASP A 370 -16.59 11.25 -23.42
C ASP A 370 -15.57 10.35 -22.71
N ALA A 371 -16.06 9.43 -21.85
CA ALA A 371 -15.22 8.49 -21.13
C ALA A 371 -14.53 7.49 -22.09
N LEU A 372 -15.24 6.99 -23.10
CA LEU A 372 -14.67 6.10 -24.12
C LEU A 372 -13.67 6.82 -25.01
N ALA A 373 -13.93 8.07 -25.39
CA ALA A 373 -12.98 8.88 -26.15
C ALA A 373 -11.67 9.07 -25.37
N LEU A 374 -11.76 9.35 -24.07
CA LEU A 374 -10.58 9.40 -23.20
C LEU A 374 -9.91 8.03 -23.05
N ALA A 375 -10.70 6.97 -22.88
CA ALA A 375 -10.21 5.60 -22.76
C ALA A 375 -9.36 5.21 -23.97
N LEU A 376 -9.84 5.49 -25.19
CA LEU A 376 -9.16 5.19 -26.45
C LEU A 376 -7.87 6.00 -26.69
N SER A 377 -7.58 7.02 -25.87
CA SER A 377 -6.28 7.70 -25.89
C SER A 377 -5.15 6.86 -25.25
N SER A 378 -5.50 5.79 -24.52
CA SER A 378 -4.55 4.83 -23.94
C SER A 378 -4.16 3.73 -24.93
N CYS A 379 -2.87 3.42 -25.01
CA CYS A 379 -2.35 2.42 -25.95
C CYS A 379 -2.74 0.97 -25.60
N ASP A 380 -2.68 0.61 -24.31
CA ASP A 380 -2.70 -0.80 -23.87
C ASP A 380 -4.04 -1.24 -23.26
N GLY A 381 -5.05 -0.35 -23.28
CA GLY A 381 -6.34 -0.55 -22.65
C GLY A 381 -6.70 0.54 -21.64
N ALA A 382 -7.92 0.52 -21.12
CA ALA A 382 -8.34 1.43 -20.06
C ALA A 382 -9.44 0.82 -19.17
N CYS A 383 -9.61 1.41 -17.99
CA CYS A 383 -10.65 1.07 -17.04
C CYS A 383 -11.63 2.22 -16.83
N LEU A 384 -12.93 1.91 -16.81
CA LEU A 384 -13.99 2.78 -16.32
C LEU A 384 -14.55 2.19 -15.02
N GLN A 385 -14.67 3.02 -13.99
CA GLN A 385 -15.28 2.62 -12.73
C GLN A 385 -16.74 3.09 -12.70
N LEU A 386 -17.67 2.17 -12.46
CA LEU A 386 -19.09 2.44 -12.35
C LEU A 386 -19.50 2.46 -10.88
N LEU A 387 -20.08 3.57 -10.44
CA LEU A 387 -20.39 3.86 -9.04
C LEU A 387 -21.89 3.59 -8.77
N ASP A 388 -22.15 2.74 -7.78
CA ASP A 388 -23.52 2.40 -7.35
C ASP A 388 -23.96 3.13 -6.07
N ASN A 389 -23.05 3.91 -5.47
CA ASN A 389 -23.27 4.68 -4.24
C ASN A 389 -23.81 3.81 -3.08
N GLY A 390 -23.47 2.52 -3.04
CA GLY A 390 -23.91 1.57 -2.03
C GLY A 390 -25.36 1.10 -2.17
N GLN A 391 -26.01 1.36 -3.31
CA GLN A 391 -27.36 0.88 -3.61
C GLN A 391 -27.32 -0.13 -4.74
N ALA A 392 -27.77 -1.36 -4.46
CA ALA A 392 -27.85 -2.39 -5.48
C ALA A 392 -28.76 -1.93 -6.65
N PRO A 393 -28.25 -1.87 -7.89
CA PRO A 393 -29.00 -1.39 -9.04
C PRO A 393 -30.13 -2.35 -9.40
N ARG A 394 -31.25 -1.82 -9.90
CA ARG A 394 -32.35 -2.67 -10.37
C ARG A 394 -32.03 -3.21 -11.75
N LEU A 395 -32.65 -4.34 -12.11
CA LEU A 395 -32.45 -4.96 -13.43
C LEU A 395 -32.69 -4.00 -14.60
N GLU A 396 -33.71 -3.14 -14.48
CA GLU A 396 -34.02 -2.16 -15.53
C GLU A 396 -32.92 -1.11 -15.68
N ASP A 397 -32.31 -0.66 -14.58
CA ASP A 397 -31.21 0.31 -14.61
C ASP A 397 -29.98 -0.31 -15.30
N ILE A 398 -29.68 -1.58 -15.00
CA ILE A 398 -28.59 -2.35 -15.62
C ILE A 398 -28.84 -2.52 -17.13
N ARG A 399 -30.09 -2.84 -17.53
CA ARG A 399 -30.47 -3.01 -18.94
C ARG A 399 -30.31 -1.70 -19.71
N GLN A 400 -30.71 -0.57 -19.13
CA GLN A 400 -30.58 0.75 -19.74
C GLN A 400 -29.12 1.18 -19.85
N LEU A 401 -28.30 0.94 -18.83
CA LEU A 401 -26.87 1.20 -18.89
C LEU A 401 -26.19 0.34 -19.96
N GLY A 402 -26.48 -0.96 -20.01
CA GLY A 402 -25.94 -1.87 -21.02
C GLY A 402 -26.32 -1.45 -22.45
N ALA A 403 -27.57 -1.03 -22.68
CA ALA A 403 -27.99 -0.53 -23.99
C ALA A 403 -27.26 0.76 -24.40
N ARG A 404 -27.00 1.68 -23.47
CA ARG A 404 -26.22 2.90 -23.72
C ARG A 404 -24.76 2.56 -24.03
N LEU A 405 -24.14 1.67 -23.24
CA LEU A 405 -22.79 1.17 -23.49
C LEU A 405 -22.67 0.51 -24.86
N ALA A 406 -23.63 -0.32 -25.27
CA ALA A 406 -23.61 -0.98 -26.57
C ALA A 406 -23.57 0.04 -27.73
N ARG A 407 -24.38 1.10 -27.66
CA ARG A 407 -24.36 2.19 -28.65
C ARG A 407 -23.04 2.95 -28.65
N ALA A 408 -22.56 3.33 -27.46
CA ALA A 408 -21.31 4.06 -27.31
C ALA A 408 -20.11 3.25 -27.86
N LEU A 409 -20.08 1.94 -27.61
CA LEU A 409 -19.07 1.03 -28.16
C LEU A 409 -19.17 0.86 -29.69
N GLU A 410 -20.39 0.80 -30.24
CA GLU A 410 -20.63 0.73 -31.69
C GLU A 410 -20.17 2.00 -32.42
N GLN A 411 -20.31 3.16 -31.77
CA GLN A 411 -19.83 4.44 -32.27
C GLN A 411 -18.31 4.57 -32.15
N ALA A 412 -17.74 4.26 -30.98
CA ALA A 412 -16.32 4.41 -30.70
C ALA A 412 -15.44 3.38 -31.43
N ARG A 413 -15.98 2.19 -31.72
CA ARG A 413 -15.32 1.06 -32.40
C ARG A 413 -13.89 0.77 -31.91
N PRO A 414 -13.71 0.42 -30.62
CA PRO A 414 -12.40 0.01 -30.11
C PRO A 414 -11.82 -1.15 -30.91
N ALA A 415 -10.49 -1.22 -31.00
CA ALA A 415 -9.83 -2.34 -31.67
C ALA A 415 -10.19 -3.67 -30.98
N PRO A 416 -10.42 -4.78 -31.72
CA PRO A 416 -10.93 -6.02 -31.13
C PRO A 416 -10.07 -6.66 -30.04
N HIS A 417 -8.78 -6.32 -29.96
CA HIS A 417 -7.86 -6.83 -28.94
C HIS A 417 -7.63 -5.83 -27.80
N TRP A 418 -8.08 -4.59 -27.94
CA TRP A 418 -7.86 -3.52 -26.98
C TRP A 418 -8.83 -3.70 -25.80
N PRO A 419 -8.34 -3.96 -24.57
CA PRO A 419 -9.20 -4.32 -23.45
C PRO A 419 -9.85 -3.06 -22.83
N LEU A 420 -11.17 -3.05 -22.81
CA LEU A 420 -11.96 -2.11 -22.01
C LEU A 420 -12.44 -2.82 -20.74
N VAL A 421 -11.99 -2.35 -19.58
CA VAL A 421 -12.41 -2.89 -18.28
C VAL A 421 -13.47 -2.01 -17.66
N LEU A 422 -14.62 -2.58 -17.34
CA LEU A 422 -15.61 -1.97 -16.44
C LEU A 422 -15.44 -2.56 -15.05
N LEU A 423 -15.30 -1.71 -14.04
CA LEU A 423 -15.16 -2.09 -12.64
C LEU A 423 -16.35 -1.59 -11.83
N LEU A 424 -16.93 -2.44 -10.98
CA LEU A 424 -18.08 -2.07 -10.16
C LEU A 424 -18.18 -2.90 -8.87
N GLU A 425 -18.88 -2.36 -7.88
CA GLU A 425 -19.06 -3.02 -6.57
C GLU A 425 -20.28 -3.96 -6.53
N SER A 426 -21.29 -3.71 -7.34
CA SER A 426 -22.49 -4.54 -7.44
C SER A 426 -22.27 -5.83 -8.25
N ASN A 427 -22.83 -6.95 -7.78
CA ASN A 427 -22.82 -8.25 -8.46
C ASN A 427 -23.75 -8.23 -9.69
N VAL A 428 -23.28 -7.63 -10.79
CA VAL A 428 -24.04 -7.50 -12.04
C VAL A 428 -23.16 -7.65 -13.28
N GLY A 429 -21.90 -8.07 -13.13
CA GLY A 429 -20.89 -8.02 -14.19
C GLY A 429 -21.31 -8.78 -15.44
N LYS A 430 -21.75 -10.03 -15.27
CA LYS A 430 -22.19 -10.90 -16.36
C LYS A 430 -23.42 -10.36 -17.07
N VAL A 431 -24.39 -9.81 -16.34
CA VAL A 431 -25.62 -9.26 -16.92
C VAL A 431 -25.31 -8.00 -17.72
N LEU A 432 -24.55 -7.07 -17.12
CA LEU A 432 -24.17 -5.82 -17.76
C LEU A 432 -23.34 -6.07 -19.03
N GLY A 433 -22.32 -6.94 -18.95
CA GLY A 433 -21.48 -7.26 -20.10
C GLY A 433 -22.24 -7.90 -21.26
N ASN A 434 -23.22 -8.77 -20.98
CA ASN A 434 -24.09 -9.32 -22.03
C ASN A 434 -24.93 -8.23 -22.70
N TYR A 435 -25.52 -7.29 -21.95
CA TYR A 435 -26.25 -6.18 -22.56
C TYR A 435 -25.33 -5.23 -23.35
N ALA A 436 -24.17 -4.89 -22.80
CA ALA A 436 -23.21 -3.98 -23.42
C ALA A 436 -22.57 -4.52 -24.70
N THR A 437 -22.53 -5.84 -24.88
CA THR A 437 -21.96 -6.49 -26.07
C THR A 437 -23.00 -6.99 -27.07
N ASP A 438 -24.28 -6.70 -26.86
CA ASP A 438 -25.40 -7.34 -27.57
C ASP A 438 -25.23 -8.87 -27.62
N TRP A 439 -25.04 -9.47 -26.43
CA TRP A 439 -24.85 -10.91 -26.24
C TRP A 439 -23.67 -11.48 -27.03
N GLY A 440 -22.55 -10.75 -27.06
CA GLY A 440 -21.31 -11.15 -27.73
C GLY A 440 -21.26 -10.88 -29.24
N ARG A 441 -22.19 -10.10 -29.78
CA ARG A 441 -22.14 -9.64 -31.18
C ARG A 441 -21.12 -8.52 -31.40
N SER A 442 -20.87 -7.73 -30.37
CA SER A 442 -19.81 -6.72 -30.41
C SER A 442 -18.43 -7.39 -30.47
N SER A 443 -17.56 -6.88 -31.35
CA SER A 443 -16.17 -7.32 -31.44
C SER A 443 -15.24 -6.67 -30.42
N CYS A 444 -15.77 -5.78 -29.55
CA CYS A 444 -14.99 -5.13 -28.51
C CYS A 444 -14.56 -6.14 -27.45
N ASN A 445 -13.31 -6.06 -27.01
CA ASN A 445 -12.82 -6.81 -25.86
C ASN A 445 -13.26 -6.15 -24.55
N LEU A 446 -14.55 -6.31 -24.22
CA LEU A 446 -15.13 -5.82 -22.98
C LEU A 446 -14.93 -6.84 -21.86
N ILE A 447 -14.37 -6.36 -20.75
CA ILE A 447 -14.21 -7.11 -19.51
C ILE A 447 -15.02 -6.39 -18.43
N VAL A 448 -15.87 -7.11 -17.71
CA VAL A 448 -16.60 -6.54 -16.57
C VAL A 448 -16.24 -7.30 -15.30
N ILE A 449 -15.57 -6.58 -14.39
CA ILE A 449 -15.12 -7.07 -13.09
C ILE A 449 -16.03 -6.50 -12.01
N ASP A 450 -16.79 -7.36 -11.34
CA ASP A 450 -17.75 -6.98 -10.32
C ASP A 450 -17.32 -7.40 -8.90
N GLU A 451 -18.07 -6.91 -7.90
CA GLU A 451 -17.84 -7.15 -6.47
C GLU A 451 -16.47 -6.70 -5.93
N VAL A 452 -15.85 -5.73 -6.62
CA VAL A 452 -14.61 -5.08 -6.17
C VAL A 452 -14.96 -3.73 -5.56
N ARG A 453 -14.37 -3.40 -4.40
CA ARG A 453 -14.72 -2.15 -3.71
C ARG A 453 -14.25 -0.93 -4.49
N GLU A 454 -15.05 0.13 -4.40
CA GLU A 454 -14.68 1.42 -4.95
C GLU A 454 -13.41 1.97 -4.25
N ARG A 455 -12.42 2.39 -5.06
CA ARG A 455 -11.19 3.05 -4.59
C ARG A 455 -10.85 4.27 -5.46
N SER A 456 -10.37 5.33 -4.82
CA SER A 456 -9.82 6.53 -5.46
C SER A 456 -8.40 6.29 -5.99
N ALA A 457 -8.27 5.37 -6.95
CA ALA A 457 -6.98 4.97 -7.56
C ALA A 457 -6.84 5.44 -9.01
N HIS A 458 -5.64 5.74 -9.48
CA HIS A 458 -5.43 6.11 -10.89
C HIS A 458 -5.24 4.92 -11.82
N PHE A 459 -4.87 3.76 -11.28
CA PHE A 459 -4.57 2.57 -12.08
C PHE A 459 -5.05 1.28 -11.42
N ILE A 460 -5.27 0.27 -12.25
CA ILE A 460 -5.68 -1.08 -11.86
C ILE A 460 -4.82 -2.15 -12.53
N ASN A 461 -4.51 -3.20 -11.76
CA ASN A 461 -3.90 -4.44 -12.25
C ASN A 461 -4.91 -5.58 -12.10
N LEU A 462 -5.05 -6.39 -13.14
CA LEU A 462 -5.86 -7.61 -13.14
C LEU A 462 -4.93 -8.82 -13.29
N GLY A 463 -4.93 -9.70 -12.27
CA GLY A 463 -4.14 -10.92 -12.25
C GLY A 463 -4.70 -12.00 -13.19
N LYS A 464 -4.00 -13.15 -13.29
CA LYS A 464 -4.55 -14.30 -14.01
C LYS A 464 -5.81 -14.83 -13.32
N PRO A 465 -6.82 -15.26 -14.08
CA PRO A 465 -7.98 -15.94 -13.53
C PRO A 465 -7.58 -17.14 -12.69
N HIS A 466 -8.21 -17.28 -11.54
CA HIS A 466 -8.14 -18.48 -10.73
C HIS A 466 -9.57 -19.00 -10.57
N GLN A 467 -9.91 -20.10 -11.25
CA GLN A 467 -11.29 -20.58 -11.36
C GLN A 467 -12.21 -19.51 -11.98
N HIS A 468 -13.16 -18.95 -11.23
CA HIS A 468 -14.13 -17.95 -11.70
C HIS A 468 -13.87 -16.55 -11.16
N ILE A 469 -12.74 -16.33 -10.49
CA ILE A 469 -12.36 -15.04 -9.91
C ILE A 469 -11.08 -14.50 -10.53
N VAL A 470 -10.90 -13.19 -10.42
CA VAL A 470 -9.71 -12.46 -10.85
C VAL A 470 -9.14 -11.70 -9.66
N PRO A 471 -7.84 -11.84 -9.34
CA PRO A 471 -7.15 -10.97 -8.41
C PRO A 471 -7.08 -9.54 -8.96
N VAL A 472 -7.44 -8.55 -8.15
CA VAL A 472 -7.48 -7.14 -8.54
C VAL A 472 -6.61 -6.32 -7.60
N ALA A 473 -5.87 -5.36 -8.12
CA ALA A 473 -5.12 -4.41 -7.30
C ALA A 473 -5.20 -3.00 -7.83
N PHE A 474 -5.08 -2.04 -6.93
CA PHE A 474 -5.17 -0.61 -7.20
C PHE A 474 -3.87 0.08 -6.79
N TYR A 475 -3.44 1.07 -7.57
CA TYR A 475 -2.32 1.93 -7.17
C TYR A 475 -2.48 3.37 -7.69
N GLY A 476 -1.70 4.30 -7.12
CA GLY A 476 -1.89 5.74 -7.27
C GLY A 476 -3.14 6.21 -6.52
N VAL A 477 -3.16 5.98 -5.20
CA VAL A 477 -4.33 6.23 -4.34
C VAL A 477 -4.10 7.52 -3.57
N HIS A 478 -5.03 8.47 -3.64
CA HIS A 478 -4.97 9.72 -2.89
C HIS A 478 -5.93 9.73 -1.71
#